data_AF-A0A0J1DFR3-F1
#
_entry.id   AF-A0A0J1DFR3-F1
#
_cell.length_a   1.000
_cell.length_b   1.000
_cell.length_c   1.000
_cell.angle_alpha   90.00
_cell.angle_beta   90.00
_cell.angle_gamma   90.00
#
_symmetry.space_group_name_H-M   'P 1'
#
loop_
_entity.id
_entity.type
_entity.pdbx_description
1 polymer ?
#
loop_
_entity_poly.entity_id
_entity_poly.type
_entity_poly.pdbx_seq_one_letter_code
_entity_poly.pdbx_strand_id
1 'polypeptide(L)'
;MSTLEQRTYQGDQARLVLENEAFDRAFADIEQEHIEAWINAPARDVEGRESLWKTVKLLHKLRSTLETAMTDGKLAKVELEHQERMLAEERRQGLNLAGMT
;
A
#
# COMPACT_ATOMS: atom_id res chain seq x y z
N MET A 1 -14.91 1.27 -10.44
CA MET A 1 -13.47 1.57 -10.26
C MET A 1 -13.36 2.75 -9.32
N SER A 2 -12.39 2.76 -8.40
CA SER A 2 -12.11 3.92 -7.54
C SER A 2 -11.53 5.08 -8.35
N THR A 3 -11.78 6.32 -7.94
CA THR A 3 -11.24 7.51 -8.61
C THR A 3 -9.73 7.67 -8.31
N LEU A 4 -9.04 8.54 -9.07
CA LEU A 4 -7.62 8.80 -8.85
C LEU A 4 -7.38 9.44 -7.47
N GLU A 5 -8.27 10.32 -7.03
CA GLU A 5 -8.23 10.96 -5.71
C GLU A 5 -8.40 9.92 -4.60
N GLN A 6 -9.35 8.99 -4.76
CA GLN A 6 -9.56 7.90 -3.80
C GLN A 6 -8.34 6.99 -3.69
N ARG A 7 -7.74 6.61 -4.83
CA ARG A 7 -6.53 5.78 -4.86
C ARG A 7 -5.33 6.50 -4.24
N THR A 8 -5.18 7.79 -4.53
CA THR A 8 -4.15 8.64 -3.92
C THR A 8 -4.31 8.67 -2.40
N TYR A 9 -5.51 8.95 -1.92
CA TYR A 9 -5.82 8.94 -0.49
C TYR A 9 -5.53 7.58 0.17
N GLN A 10 -5.98 6.49 -0.45
CA GLN A 10 -5.73 5.13 0.05
C GLN A 10 -4.23 4.80 0.12
N GLY A 11 -3.46 5.21 -0.89
CA GLY A 11 -2.01 5.01 -0.90
C GLY A 11 -1.29 5.83 0.18
N ASP A 12 -1.74 7.06 0.44
CA ASP A 12 -1.21 7.88 1.53
C ASP A 12 -1.51 7.26 2.90
N GLN A 13 -2.73 6.73 3.11
CA GLN A 13 -3.06 6.00 4.34
C GLN A 13 -2.20 4.74 4.50
N ALA A 14 -2.00 3.97 3.43
CA ALA A 14 -1.15 2.79 3.46
C ALA A 14 0.31 3.13 3.78
N ARG A 15 0.82 4.23 3.22
CA ARG A 15 2.16 4.77 3.55
C ARG A 15 2.27 5.12 5.03
N LEU A 16 1.28 5.82 5.59
CA LEU A 16 1.28 6.19 7.01
C LEU A 16 1.36 4.96 7.94
N VAL A 17 0.76 3.84 7.56
CA VAL A 17 0.87 2.58 8.31
C VAL A 17 2.26 1.96 8.13
N LEU A 18 2.73 1.85 6.89
CA LEU A 18 4.01 1.20 6.56
C LEU A 18 5.25 1.95 7.08
N GLU A 19 5.17 3.27 7.25
CA GLU A 19 6.26 4.09 7.79
C GLU A 19 6.15 4.28 9.31
N ASN A 20 5.15 3.66 9.95
CA ASN A 20 4.96 3.77 11.39
C ASN A 20 5.84 2.77 12.15
N GLU A 21 6.75 3.28 12.98
CA GLU A 21 7.67 2.43 13.74
C GLU A 21 6.97 1.47 14.73
N ALA A 22 5.78 1.81 15.23
CA ALA A 22 5.04 0.92 16.12
C ALA A 22 4.39 -0.23 15.33
N PHE A 23 3.97 0.02 14.08
CA PHE A 23 3.52 -1.04 13.17
C PHE A 23 4.67 -1.99 12.82
N ASP A 24 5.84 -1.46 12.44
CA ASP A 24 7.01 -2.28 12.11
C ASP A 24 7.47 -3.15 13.30
N ARG A 25 7.50 -2.57 14.51
CA ARG A 25 7.81 -3.31 15.73
C ARG A 25 6.80 -4.41 16.00
N ALA A 26 5.50 -4.08 15.99
CA ALA A 26 4.45 -5.08 16.21
C ALA A 26 4.47 -6.19 15.16
N PHE A 27 4.73 -5.86 13.89
CA PHE A 27 4.89 -6.84 12.83
C PHE A 27 6.05 -7.79 13.13
N ALA A 28 7.23 -7.26 13.43
CA ALA A 28 8.42 -8.04 13.71
C ALA A 28 8.25 -8.93 14.96
N ASP A 29 7.67 -8.39 16.03
CA ASP A 29 7.43 -9.12 17.28
C ASP A 29 6.50 -10.32 17.06
N ILE A 30 5.38 -10.12 16.34
CA ILE A 30 4.42 -11.19 16.04
C ILE A 30 5.06 -12.23 15.11
N GLU A 31 5.78 -11.78 14.07
CA GLU A 31 6.46 -12.68 13.15
C GLU A 31 7.47 -13.58 13.88
N GLN A 32 8.31 -12.98 14.71
CA GLN A 32 9.32 -13.69 15.49
C GLN A 32 8.69 -14.69 16.45
N GLU A 33 7.65 -14.29 17.20
CA GLU A 33 6.93 -15.18 18.12
C GLU A 33 6.42 -16.44 17.42
N HIS A 34 5.81 -16.29 16.25
CA HIS A 34 5.22 -17.41 15.51
C HIS A 34 6.27 -18.30 14.86
N ILE A 35 7.37 -17.71 14.36
CA ILE A 35 8.50 -18.46 13.82
C ILE A 35 9.17 -19.28 14.93
N GLU A 36 9.41 -18.70 16.09
CA GLU A 36 9.99 -19.40 17.24
C GLU A 36 9.07 -20.52 17.74
N ALA A 37 7.76 -20.27 17.83
CA ALA A 37 6.79 -21.30 18.17
C ALA A 37 6.82 -22.46 17.17
N TRP A 38 6.96 -22.17 15.87
CA TRP A 38 7.01 -23.18 14.81
C TRP A 38 8.30 -24.02 14.87
N ILE A 39 9.43 -23.40 15.17
CA ILE A 39 10.72 -24.08 15.34
C ILE A 39 10.65 -25.06 16.52
N ASN A 40 10.03 -24.65 17.62
CA ASN A 40 9.93 -25.43 18.85
C ASN A 40 8.76 -26.44 18.87
N ALA A 41 7.81 -26.33 17.94
CA ALA A 41 6.65 -27.21 17.86
C ALA A 41 7.05 -28.67 17.57
N PRO A 42 6.51 -29.67 18.30
CA PRO A 42 6.81 -31.08 18.08
C PRO A 42 6.56 -31.50 16.64
N ALA A 43 7.44 -32.31 16.05
CA ALA A 43 7.28 -32.78 14.66
C ALA A 43 5.97 -33.55 14.40
N ARG A 44 5.40 -34.17 15.44
CA ARG A 44 4.10 -34.86 15.37
C ARG A 44 2.90 -33.91 15.33
N ASP A 45 3.08 -32.65 15.74
CA ASP A 45 2.02 -31.63 15.75
C ASP A 45 1.96 -30.93 14.39
N VAL A 46 1.50 -31.68 13.37
CA VAL A 46 1.45 -31.19 11.99
C VAL A 46 0.46 -30.03 11.87
N GLU A 47 -0.71 -30.14 12.50
CA GLU A 47 -1.77 -29.13 12.44
C GLU A 47 -1.35 -27.82 13.12
N GLY A 48 -0.73 -27.89 14.31
CA GLY A 48 -0.22 -26.70 15.00
C GLY A 48 0.88 -26.00 14.19
N ARG A 49 1.80 -26.76 13.59
CA ARG A 49 2.84 -26.23 12.70
C ARG A 49 2.26 -25.57 11.45
N GLU A 50 1.25 -26.16 10.83
CA GLU A 50 0.61 -25.57 9.65
C GLU A 50 -0.14 -24.27 10.02
N SER A 51 -0.80 -24.24 11.18
CA SER A 51 -1.50 -23.06 11.68
C SER A 51 -0.53 -21.88 11.88
N LEU A 52 0.60 -22.11 12.57
CA LEU A 52 1.65 -21.09 12.77
C LEU A 52 2.20 -20.56 11.44
N TRP A 53 2.46 -21.45 10.48
CA TRP A 53 2.91 -21.06 9.14
C TRP A 53 1.87 -20.20 8.42
N LYS A 54 0.58 -20.59 8.44
CA LYS A 54 -0.51 -19.80 7.85
C LYS A 54 -0.60 -18.41 8.47
N THR A 55 -0.40 -18.28 9.77
CA THR A 55 -0.39 -16.98 10.46
C THR A 55 0.72 -16.07 9.94
N VAL A 56 1.96 -16.56 9.88
CA VAL A 56 3.10 -15.79 9.32
C VAL A 56 2.82 -15.41 7.86
N LYS A 57 2.31 -16.35 7.04
CA LYS A 57 1.94 -16.06 5.65
C LYS A 57 0.87 -14.98 5.52
N LEU A 58 -0.13 -14.98 6.39
CA LEU A 58 -1.17 -13.96 6.43
C LEU A 58 -0.60 -12.60 6.83
N LEU A 59 0.31 -12.56 7.80
CA LEU A 59 0.99 -11.35 8.23
C LEU A 59 1.77 -10.70 7.08
N HIS A 60 2.56 -11.47 6.31
CA HIS A 60 3.19 -10.93 5.10
C HIS A 60 2.19 -10.51 4.03
N LYS A 61 1.08 -11.23 3.88
CA LYS A 61 0.03 -10.85 2.91
C LYS A 61 -0.61 -9.51 3.28
N LEU A 62 -0.80 -9.23 4.57
CA LEU A 62 -1.27 -7.93 5.05
C LEU A 62 -0.31 -6.81 4.63
N ARG A 63 0.99 -6.96 4.92
CA ARG A 63 2.01 -5.96 4.53
C ARG A 63 2.06 -5.76 3.02
N SER A 64 2.11 -6.85 2.25
CA SER A 64 2.11 -6.79 0.78
C SER A 64 0.86 -6.11 0.21
N THR A 65 -0.29 -6.25 0.87
CA THR A 65 -1.53 -5.58 0.46
C THR A 65 -1.44 -4.06 0.69
N LEU A 66 -0.85 -3.63 1.81
CA LEU A 66 -0.58 -2.22 2.08
C LEU A 66 0.45 -1.66 1.08
N GLU A 67 1.52 -2.39 0.78
CA GLU A 67 2.54 -1.97 -0.18
C GLU A 67 1.95 -1.80 -1.59
N THR A 68 1.03 -2.70 -1.96
CA THR A 68 0.29 -2.61 -3.23
C THR A 68 -0.58 -1.35 -3.26
N ALA A 69 -1.34 -1.07 -2.20
CA ALA A 69 -2.16 0.15 -2.11
C ALA A 69 -1.31 1.43 -2.14
N MET A 70 -0.18 1.45 -1.44
CA MET A 70 0.77 2.57 -1.47
C MET A 70 1.31 2.79 -2.89
N THR A 71 1.71 1.72 -3.58
CA THR A 71 2.21 1.80 -4.96
C THR A 71 1.13 2.29 -5.92
N ASP A 72 -0.10 1.78 -5.77
CA ASP A 72 -1.25 2.19 -6.56
C ASP A 72 -1.56 3.68 -6.40
N GLY A 73 -1.53 4.20 -5.16
CA GLY A 73 -1.72 5.61 -4.89
C GLY A 73 -0.60 6.50 -5.43
N LYS A 74 0.66 6.05 -5.41
CA LYS A 74 1.78 6.77 -6.05
C LYS A 74 1.54 6.92 -7.55
N LEU A 75 1.10 5.86 -8.23
CA LEU A 75 0.75 5.91 -9.65
C LEU A 75 -0.45 6.83 -9.92
N ALA A 76 -1.50 6.73 -9.09
CA ALA A 76 -2.69 7.57 -9.21
C ALA A 76 -2.36 9.07 -9.04
N LYS A 77 -1.43 9.41 -8.15
CA LYS A 77 -0.96 10.78 -7.96
C LYS A 77 -0.23 11.32 -9.20
N VAL A 78 0.67 10.53 -9.78
CA VAL A 78 1.39 10.91 -11.02
C VAL A 78 0.41 11.15 -12.17
N GLU A 79 -0.61 10.31 -12.28
CA GLU A 79 -1.67 10.45 -13.28
C GLU A 79 -2.51 11.73 -13.05
N LEU A 80 -2.91 11.99 -11.80
CA LEU A 80 -3.67 13.20 -11.45
C LEU A 80 -2.88 14.47 -11.78
N GLU A 81 -1.60 14.53 -11.41
CA GLU A 81 -0.70 15.64 -11.74
C GLU A 81 -0.54 15.82 -13.26
N HIS A 82 -0.52 14.72 -14.02
CA HIS A 82 -0.48 14.80 -15.48
C HIS A 82 -1.77 15.40 -16.06
N GLN A 83 -2.93 14.94 -15.60
CA GLN A 83 -4.24 15.45 -16.05
C GLN A 83 -4.40 16.95 -15.73
N GLU A 84 -3.99 17.39 -14.54
CA GLU A 84 -4.02 18.80 -14.15
C GLU A 84 -3.14 19.67 -15.04
N ARG A 85 -1.94 19.19 -15.42
CA ARG A 85 -1.03 19.89 -16.34
C ARG A 85 -1.66 20.05 -17.72
N MET A 86 -2.21 18.97 -18.28
CA MET A 86 -2.85 19.01 -19.61
C MET A 86 -4.01 20.00 -19.64
N LEU A 87 -4.89 19.96 -18.62
CA LEU A 87 -6.00 20.91 -18.51
C LEU A 87 -5.54 22.36 -18.35
N ALA A 88 -4.44 22.61 -17.63
CA ALA A 88 -3.87 23.95 -17.50
C ALA A 88 -3.28 24.47 -18.82
N GLU A 89 -2.66 23.60 -19.62
CA GLU A 89 -2.15 23.93 -20.95
C GLU A 89 -3.29 24.25 -21.92
N GLU A 90 -4.34 23.44 -21.95
CA GLU A 90 -5.54 23.70 -22.77
C GLU A 90 -6.19 25.03 -22.41
N ARG A 91 -6.39 25.32 -21.11
CA ARG A 91 -6.92 26.61 -20.65
C ARG A 91 -6.05 27.78 -21.09
N ARG A 92 -4.72 27.64 -21.04
CA ARG A 92 -3.78 28.67 -21.47
C ARG A 92 -3.87 28.91 -22.98
N GLN A 93 -3.95 27.85 -23.78
CA GLN A 93 -4.10 27.95 -25.23
C GLN A 93 -5.43 28.59 -25.63
N GLY A 94 -6.53 28.19 -24.98
CA GLY A 94 -7.85 28.78 -25.20
C GLY A 94 -7.91 30.28 -24.88
N LEU A 95 -7.29 30.71 -23.77
CA LEU A 95 -7.19 32.14 -23.41
C LEU A 95 -6.37 32.94 -24.43
N ASN A 96 -5.29 32.36 -24.96
CA ASN A 96 -4.47 33.01 -26.01
C ASN A 96 -5.27 33.23 -27.29
N LEU A 97 -6.08 32.25 -27.72
CA LEU A 97 -6.91 32.37 -28.92
C LEU A 97 -8.03 33.41 -28.75
N ALA A 98 -8.63 33.51 -27.57
CA ALA A 98 -9.69 34.49 -27.27
C ALA A 98 -9.16 35.94 -27.17
N GLY A 99 -7.88 36.13 -26.86
CA GLY A 99 -7.25 37.46 -26.83
C GLY A 99 -6.77 37.98 -28.20
N MET A 100 -6.86 37.16 -29.25
CA MET A 100 -6.45 37.53 -30.62
C MET A 100 -7.61 37.97 -31.53
N THR A 101 -8.86 37.91 -31.04
CA THR A 101 -10.09 38.34 -31.75
C THR A 101 -10.64 39.63 -31.19
#